data_AF-A0A952VV72-F1
#
_entry.id   AF-A0A952VV72-F1
#
_cell.length_a   1.000
_cell.length_b   1.000
_cell.length_c   1.000
_cell.angle_alpha   90.00
_cell.angle_beta   90.00
_cell.angle_gamma   90.00
#
_symmetry.space_group_name_H-M   'P 1'
#
loop_
_entity.id
_entity.type
_entity.pdbx_description
1 polymer ?
#
loop_
_entity_poly.entity_id
_entity_poly.type
_entity_poly.pdbx_seq_one_letter_code
_entity_poly.pdbx_strand_id
1 'polypeptide(L)'
;MTEPVSLAWTQLRADLMRSFPQFYELEPSGPLLMDLGVDGWLLEVRPDGRVLCQYGVAMDEVIALMSEGTPEDLGTDEVAKQAKYFLQPAVDKYRALLLQSGFVEETEMTDEFVAVTFARDADLQNRAKLEDLLRWCCRQIGSAS
;
A
#
# COMPACT_ATOMS: atom_id res chain seq x y z
N MET A 1 -23.13 -3.68 -3.10
CA MET A 1 -23.84 -3.34 -1.85
C MET A 1 -22.83 -2.65 -0.96
N THR A 2 -22.95 -1.34 -0.78
CA THR A 2 -22.11 -0.59 0.16
C THR A 2 -22.57 -0.95 1.58
N GLU A 3 -21.73 -1.65 2.33
CA GLU A 3 -21.94 -1.83 3.76
C GLU A 3 -22.02 -0.44 4.43
N PRO A 4 -22.92 -0.24 5.41
CA PRO A 4 -22.99 1.02 6.11
C PRO A 4 -21.65 1.30 6.76
N VAL A 5 -21.04 2.42 6.38
CA VAL A 5 -19.81 2.91 7.00
C VAL A 5 -20.04 2.98 8.51
N SER A 6 -19.29 2.17 9.25
CA SER A 6 -19.42 2.13 10.71
C SER A 6 -19.11 3.50 11.29
N LEU A 7 -19.97 4.00 12.17
CA LEU A 7 -19.71 5.24 12.94
C LEU A 7 -18.34 5.18 13.66
N ALA A 8 -17.90 3.98 14.05
CA ALA A 8 -16.58 3.76 14.64
C ALA A 8 -15.44 4.05 13.65
N TRP A 9 -15.58 3.69 12.38
CA TRP A 9 -14.59 4.01 11.34
C TRP A 9 -14.52 5.51 11.09
N THR A 10 -15.67 6.17 10.93
CA THR A 10 -15.73 7.63 10.72
C THR A 10 -15.00 8.39 11.83
N GLN A 11 -15.22 8.00 13.09
CA GLN A 11 -14.55 8.61 14.23
C GLN A 11 -13.05 8.32 14.24
N LEU A 12 -12.67 7.03 14.11
CA LEU A 12 -11.27 6.62 14.10
C LEU A 12 -10.48 7.31 12.99
N ARG A 13 -11.08 7.43 11.82
CA ARG A 13 -10.52 8.12 10.65
C ARG A 13 -10.22 9.58 10.97
N ALA A 14 -11.20 10.32 11.48
CA ALA A 14 -11.02 11.73 11.84
C ALA A 14 -9.88 11.90 12.86
N ASP A 15 -9.76 10.97 13.81
CA ASP A 15 -8.68 10.99 14.80
C ASP A 15 -7.34 10.57 14.18
N LEU A 16 -7.28 9.61 13.25
CA LEU A 16 -6.07 9.25 12.50
C LEU A 16 -5.54 10.44 11.70
N MET A 17 -6.40 11.12 10.95
CA MET A 17 -6.01 12.31 10.16
C MET A 17 -5.55 13.48 11.04
N ARG A 18 -6.00 13.55 12.30
CA ARG A 18 -5.50 14.54 13.27
C ARG A 18 -4.10 14.17 13.79
N SER A 19 -3.85 12.89 14.06
CA SER A 19 -2.54 12.40 14.54
C SER A 19 -1.48 12.31 13.44
N PHE A 20 -1.91 12.07 12.19
CA PHE A 20 -1.07 11.93 11.00
C PHE A 20 -1.65 12.80 9.89
N PRO A 21 -1.30 14.10 9.85
CA PRO A 21 -1.86 15.06 8.89
C PRO A 21 -1.59 14.75 7.41
N GLN A 22 -0.68 13.82 7.13
CA GLN A 22 -0.34 13.37 5.78
C GLN A 22 -1.34 12.35 5.21
N PHE A 23 -2.25 11.81 6.02
CA PHE A 23 -3.29 10.91 5.51
C PHE A 23 -4.26 11.64 4.58
N TYR A 24 -4.62 10.97 3.50
CA TYR A 24 -5.65 11.38 2.56
C TYR A 24 -6.58 10.22 2.21
N GLU A 25 -7.73 10.54 1.63
CA GLU A 25 -8.71 9.58 1.11
C GLU A 25 -8.78 9.71 -0.41
N LEU A 26 -8.93 8.59 -1.12
CA LEU A 26 -9.30 8.58 -2.54
C LEU A 26 -10.82 8.60 -2.72
N GLU A 27 -11.53 7.95 -1.79
CA GLU A 27 -12.98 7.86 -1.78
C GLU A 27 -13.53 8.21 -0.40
N PRO A 28 -14.71 8.87 -0.31
CA PRO A 28 -15.30 9.22 0.97
C PRO A 28 -15.54 7.99 1.84
N SER A 29 -14.93 7.95 3.03
CA SER A 29 -15.01 6.81 3.94
C SER A 29 -14.38 5.52 3.46
N GLY A 30 -13.54 5.60 2.44
CA GLY A 30 -12.64 4.53 2.04
C GLY A 30 -11.45 4.38 2.99
N PRO A 31 -10.42 3.65 2.56
CA PRO A 31 -9.15 3.55 3.25
C PRO A 31 -8.46 4.91 3.40
N LEU A 32 -7.65 5.06 4.45
CA LEU A 32 -6.71 6.18 4.59
C LEU A 32 -5.38 5.80 3.98
N LEU A 33 -4.84 6.66 3.11
CA LEU A 33 -3.56 6.46 2.45
C LEU A 33 -2.59 7.57 2.85
N MET A 34 -1.31 7.23 2.97
CA MET A 34 -0.23 8.17 3.23
C MET A 34 1.00 7.74 2.47
N ASP A 35 1.59 8.68 1.75
CA ASP A 35 2.90 8.50 1.14
C ASP A 35 3.98 8.41 2.23
N LEU A 36 4.81 7.37 2.17
CA LEU A 36 5.91 7.15 3.11
C LEU A 36 7.17 7.91 2.70
N GLY A 37 7.17 8.61 1.57
CA GLY A 37 8.25 9.46 1.10
C GLY A 37 9.02 8.81 -0.04
N VAL A 38 10.35 8.67 0.14
CA VAL A 38 11.21 8.16 -0.94
C VAL A 38 10.85 6.73 -1.30
N ASP A 39 11.04 6.46 -2.59
CA ASP A 39 10.86 5.14 -3.20
C ASP A 39 9.40 4.70 -3.36
N GLY A 40 8.42 5.62 -3.38
CA GLY A 40 7.04 5.37 -3.84
C GLY A 40 6.20 4.41 -2.99
N TRP A 41 6.58 4.21 -1.73
CA TRP A 41 5.83 3.37 -0.80
C TRP A 41 4.62 4.11 -0.23
N LEU A 42 3.49 3.41 -0.12
CA LEU A 42 2.28 3.90 0.52
C LEU A 42 1.98 3.11 1.78
N LEU A 43 1.53 3.80 2.82
CA LEU A 43 0.86 3.23 3.98
C LEU A 43 -0.64 3.38 3.82
N GLU A 44 -1.38 2.28 3.97
CA GLU A 44 -2.82 2.28 3.91
C GLU A 44 -3.43 1.68 5.19
N VAL A 45 -4.49 2.30 5.70
CA VAL A 45 -5.31 1.79 6.80
C VAL A 45 -6.71 1.55 6.29
N ARG A 46 -7.15 0.29 6.33
CA ARG A 46 -8.45 -0.13 5.82
C ARG A 46 -9.51 -0.19 6.92
N PRO A 47 -10.80 0.06 6.57
CA PRO A 47 -11.91 -0.09 7.51
C PRO A 47 -12.14 -1.53 7.97
N ASP A 48 -11.62 -2.51 7.24
CA ASP A 48 -11.68 -3.94 7.58
C ASP A 48 -10.68 -4.36 8.67
N GLY A 49 -9.87 -3.43 9.17
CA GLY A 49 -8.90 -3.68 10.23
C GLY A 49 -7.52 -4.07 9.76
N ARG A 50 -7.19 -3.90 8.48
CA ARG A 50 -5.82 -4.15 7.97
C ARG A 50 -5.02 -2.86 7.84
N VAL A 51 -3.72 -2.98 8.12
CA VAL A 51 -2.70 -1.98 7.80
C VAL A 51 -1.79 -2.55 6.72
N LEU A 52 -1.60 -1.80 5.65
CA LEU A 52 -0.90 -2.22 4.45
C LEU A 52 0.30 -1.31 4.20
N CYS A 53 1.47 -1.89 3.97
CA CYS A 53 2.60 -1.19 3.36
C CYS A 53 2.72 -1.69 1.93
N GLN A 54 2.54 -0.82 0.94
CA GLN A 54 2.45 -1.22 -0.45
C GLN A 54 3.39 -0.42 -1.35
N TYR A 55 3.91 -1.11 -2.36
CA TYR A 55 4.69 -0.53 -3.43
C TYR A 55 4.09 -0.99 -4.76
N GLY A 56 3.68 -0.05 -5.59
CA GLY A 56 3.01 -0.34 -6.85
C GLY A 56 3.31 0.68 -7.93
N VAL A 57 3.05 0.27 -9.17
CA VAL A 57 3.28 1.06 -10.38
C VAL A 57 2.04 1.00 -11.26
N ALA A 58 1.81 2.07 -12.02
CA ALA A 58 0.74 2.08 -13.00
C ALA A 58 1.03 1.07 -14.13
N MET A 59 0.00 0.43 -14.65
CA MET A 59 0.15 -0.53 -15.75
C MET A 59 0.76 0.12 -16.99
N ASP A 60 0.40 1.38 -17.26
CA ASP A 60 0.97 2.18 -18.35
C ASP A 60 2.49 2.33 -18.25
N GLU A 61 3.06 2.40 -17.04
CA GLU A 61 4.51 2.48 -16.83
C GLU A 61 5.19 1.14 -17.15
N VAL A 62 4.56 0.02 -16.77
CA VAL A 62 5.03 -1.32 -17.12
C VAL A 62 5.02 -1.50 -18.63
N ILE A 63 3.94 -1.11 -19.30
CA ILE A 63 3.81 -1.18 -20.77
C ILE A 63 4.86 -0.29 -21.45
N ALA A 64 5.04 0.94 -20.97
CA ALA A 64 6.03 1.86 -21.51
C ALA A 64 7.46 1.30 -21.41
N LEU A 65 7.81 0.71 -20.26
CA LEU A 65 9.12 0.08 -20.05
C LEU A 65 9.39 -1.08 -21.02
N MET A 66 8.36 -1.85 -21.35
CA MET A 66 8.47 -2.98 -22.28
C MET A 66 8.47 -2.55 -23.76
N SER A 67 7.96 -1.36 -24.09
CA SER A 67 7.74 -0.89 -25.46
C SER A 67 8.98 -0.27 -26.13
N GLU A 68 10.16 -0.32 -25.51
CA GLU A 68 11.44 0.16 -26.07
C GLU A 68 12.00 -0.70 -27.24
N GLY A 69 11.16 -1.18 -28.16
CA GLY A 69 11.64 -1.88 -29.35
C GLY A 69 10.65 -2.17 -30.46
N THR A 70 9.41 -2.55 -30.15
CA THR A 70 8.35 -2.83 -31.15
C THR A 70 7.00 -2.97 -30.44
N PRO A 71 5.88 -2.57 -31.07
CA PRO A 71 4.54 -2.81 -30.53
C PRO A 71 4.17 -4.28 -30.75
N GLU A 72 4.75 -5.17 -29.96
CA GLU A 72 4.24 -6.54 -29.82
C GLU A 72 3.05 -6.51 -28.87
N ASP A 73 2.00 -7.25 -29.24
CA ASP A 73 0.84 -7.49 -28.39
C ASP A 73 1.29 -8.41 -27.24
N LEU A 74 1.70 -7.80 -26.14
CA LEU A 74 2.24 -8.54 -25.00
C LEU A 74 1.10 -9.24 -24.27
N GLY A 75 1.19 -10.57 -24.19
CA GLY A 75 0.25 -11.35 -23.39
C GLY A 75 0.31 -10.95 -21.91
N THR A 76 -0.82 -11.07 -21.22
CA THR A 76 -0.98 -10.74 -19.78
C THR A 76 0.08 -11.39 -18.89
N ASP A 77 0.55 -12.60 -19.24
CA ASP A 77 1.59 -13.31 -18.48
C ASP A 77 2.96 -12.63 -18.56
N GLU A 78 3.33 -12.06 -19.71
CA GLU A 78 4.61 -11.36 -19.88
C GLU A 78 4.57 -10.01 -19.16
N VAL A 79 3.44 -9.29 -19.24
CA VAL A 79 3.21 -8.04 -18.48
C VAL A 79 3.35 -8.30 -16.98
N ALA A 80 2.69 -9.34 -16.44
CA ALA A 80 2.74 -9.69 -15.03
C ALA A 80 4.17 -10.02 -14.56
N LYS A 81 4.91 -10.75 -15.41
CA LYS A 81 6.31 -11.10 -15.14
C LYS A 81 7.20 -9.86 -15.11
N GLN A 82 7.07 -8.94 -16.07
CA GLN A 82 7.86 -7.72 -16.12
C GLN A 82 7.52 -6.78 -14.96
N ALA A 83 6.23 -6.61 -14.64
CA ALA A 83 5.81 -5.85 -13.48
C ALA A 83 6.45 -6.39 -12.18
N LYS A 84 6.43 -7.72 -12.00
CA LYS A 84 7.08 -8.35 -10.85
C LYS A 84 8.58 -8.07 -10.81
N TYR A 85 9.30 -8.19 -11.93
CA TYR A 85 10.72 -7.88 -11.99
C TYR A 85 11.02 -6.42 -11.68
N PHE A 86 10.16 -5.50 -12.11
CA PHE A 86 10.30 -4.07 -11.88
C PHE A 86 10.09 -3.70 -10.41
N LEU A 87 9.10 -4.28 -9.75
CA LEU A 87 8.79 -4.01 -8.33
C LEU A 87 9.83 -4.64 -7.38
N GLN A 88 10.48 -5.73 -7.81
CA GLN A 88 11.31 -6.57 -6.95
C GLN A 88 12.44 -5.83 -6.20
N PRO A 89 13.22 -4.92 -6.83
CA PRO A 89 14.29 -4.21 -6.15
C PRO A 89 13.81 -3.30 -5.00
N ALA A 90 12.69 -2.59 -5.19
CA ALA A 90 12.12 -1.73 -4.16
C ALA A 90 11.50 -2.55 -3.02
N VAL A 91 10.83 -3.66 -3.36
CA VAL A 91 10.22 -4.59 -2.40
C VAL A 91 11.28 -5.28 -1.54
N ASP A 92 12.36 -5.79 -2.14
CA ASP A 92 13.39 -6.54 -1.42
C ASP A 92 14.10 -5.73 -0.33
N LYS A 93 14.14 -4.39 -0.49
CA LYS A 93 14.71 -3.48 0.51
C LYS A 93 14.05 -3.63 1.89
N TYR A 94 12.75 -3.89 1.93
CA TYR A 94 11.97 -3.93 3.18
C TYR A 94 11.26 -5.28 3.44
N ARG A 95 11.22 -6.18 2.46
CA ARG A 95 10.54 -7.48 2.55
C ARG A 95 10.87 -8.25 3.82
N ALA A 96 12.16 -8.45 4.11
CA ALA A 96 12.57 -9.21 5.29
C ALA A 96 12.10 -8.55 6.61
N LEU A 97 12.19 -7.22 6.69
CA LEU A 97 11.75 -6.45 7.86
C LEU A 97 10.24 -6.58 8.08
N LEU A 98 9.45 -6.46 7.01
CA LEU A 98 7.99 -6.51 7.05
C LEU A 98 7.50 -7.91 7.43
N LEU A 99 8.02 -8.96 6.79
CA LEU A 99 7.66 -10.34 7.09
C LEU A 99 8.00 -10.71 8.55
N GLN A 100 9.19 -10.33 9.04
CA GLN A 100 9.57 -10.57 10.45
C GLN A 100 8.71 -9.79 11.44
N SER A 101 8.10 -8.68 11.01
CA SER A 101 7.22 -7.85 11.82
C SER A 101 5.76 -8.32 11.79
N GLY A 102 5.49 -9.47 11.15
CA GLY A 102 4.17 -10.10 11.14
C GLY A 102 3.25 -9.62 10.02
N PHE A 103 3.80 -8.96 8.99
CA PHE A 103 3.06 -8.73 7.75
C PHE A 103 3.08 -9.97 6.85
N VAL A 104 2.05 -10.11 6.04
CA VAL A 104 1.92 -11.12 4.98
C VAL A 104 2.07 -10.43 3.64
N GLU A 105 2.92 -10.98 2.77
CA GLU A 105 3.12 -10.47 1.41
C GLU A 105 2.03 -10.99 0.48
N GLU A 106 1.42 -10.09 -0.26
CA GLU A 106 0.41 -10.32 -1.29
C GLU A 106 0.80 -9.55 -2.55
N THR A 107 0.35 -10.01 -3.72
CA THR A 107 0.52 -9.29 -4.98
C THR A 107 -0.86 -9.02 -5.55
N GLU A 108 -1.12 -7.76 -5.88
CA GLU A 108 -2.35 -7.30 -6.51
C GLU A 108 -2.02 -6.80 -7.92
N MET A 109 -2.79 -7.26 -8.89
CA MET A 109 -2.67 -6.85 -10.28
C MET A 109 -4.07 -6.60 -10.84
N THR A 110 -4.26 -5.40 -11.35
CA THR A 110 -5.47 -4.96 -12.05
C THR A 110 -5.07 -4.44 -13.44
N ASP A 111 -6.06 -4.05 -14.24
CA ASP A 111 -5.80 -3.37 -15.52
C ASP A 111 -5.16 -1.98 -15.31
N GLU A 112 -5.24 -1.42 -14.10
CA GLU A 112 -4.76 -0.08 -13.78
C GLU A 112 -3.36 -0.08 -13.16
N PHE A 113 -3.03 -1.08 -12.32
CA PHE A 113 -1.77 -1.12 -11.58
C PHE A 113 -1.31 -2.53 -11.23
N VAL A 114 -0.03 -2.64 -10.88
CA VAL A 114 0.54 -3.81 -10.19
C VAL A 114 1.19 -3.35 -8.90
N ALA A 115 0.86 -4.01 -7.79
CA ALA A 115 1.41 -3.69 -6.48
C ALA A 115 1.81 -4.95 -5.71
N VAL A 116 2.87 -4.83 -4.92
CA VAL A 116 3.17 -5.75 -3.83
C VAL A 116 2.75 -5.10 -2.53
N THR A 117 1.94 -5.83 -1.77
CA THR A 117 1.33 -5.36 -0.54
C THR A 117 1.79 -6.23 0.62
N PHE A 118 2.24 -5.60 1.70
CA PHE A 118 2.47 -6.25 2.97
C PHE A 118 1.31 -5.89 3.89
N ALA A 119 0.43 -6.84 4.17
CA ALA A 119 -0.76 -6.65 4.98
C ALA A 119 -0.60 -7.22 6.39
N ARG A 120 -1.12 -6.51 7.39
CA ARG A 120 -1.15 -6.97 8.78
C ARG A 120 -2.45 -6.57 9.45
N ASP A 121 -3.06 -7.51 10.16
CA ASP A 121 -4.24 -7.23 10.98
C ASP A 121 -3.90 -6.27 12.13
N ALA A 122 -4.78 -5.31 12.37
CA ALA A 122 -4.69 -4.31 13.41
C ALA A 122 -6.02 -4.18 14.16
N ASP A 123 -5.92 -4.09 15.48
CA ASP A 123 -7.08 -3.81 16.32
C ASP A 123 -7.43 -2.32 16.25
N LEU A 124 -8.45 -1.99 15.45
CA LEU A 124 -8.95 -0.62 15.28
C LEU A 124 -9.54 -0.01 16.58
N GLN A 125 -9.88 -0.85 17.57
CA GLN A 125 -10.34 -0.39 18.88
C GLN A 125 -9.15 -0.05 19.80
N ASN A 126 -7.99 -0.64 19.56
CA ASN A 126 -6.77 -0.35 20.31
C ASN A 126 -5.95 0.76 19.65
N ARG A 127 -6.40 2.00 19.88
CA ARG A 127 -5.81 3.19 19.26
C ARG A 127 -4.30 3.31 19.44
N ALA A 128 -3.80 3.08 20.65
CA ALA A 128 -2.38 3.22 20.95
C ALA A 128 -1.53 2.25 20.13
N LYS A 129 -1.93 0.97 20.06
CA LYS A 129 -1.22 -0.03 19.26
C LYS A 129 -1.28 0.25 17.76
N LEU A 130 -2.44 0.71 17.27
CA LEU A 130 -2.58 1.10 15.87
C LEU A 130 -1.62 2.24 15.54
N GLU A 131 -1.63 3.34 16.29
CA GLU A 131 -0.72 4.45 16.03
C GLU A 131 0.76 4.07 16.19
N ASP A 132 1.10 3.18 17.14
CA ASP A 132 2.46 2.66 17.28
C ASP A 132 2.91 1.89 16.03
N LEU A 133 2.02 1.08 15.45
CA LEU A 133 2.26 0.38 14.19
C LEU A 133 2.45 1.37 13.04
N LEU A 134 1.57 2.36 12.90
CA LEU A 134 1.68 3.37 11.84
C LEU A 134 2.99 4.17 11.95
N ARG A 135 3.32 4.65 13.15
CA ARG A 135 4.59 5.34 13.40
C ARG A 135 5.79 4.43 13.15
N TRP A 136 5.68 3.13 13.42
CA TRP A 136 6.72 2.17 13.09
C TRP A 136 6.91 2.05 11.57
N CYS A 137 5.84 1.90 10.78
CA CYS A 137 5.92 1.88 9.32
C CYS A 137 6.54 3.17 8.77
N CYS A 138 6.10 4.33 9.25
CA CYS A 138 6.68 5.62 8.90
C CYS A 138 8.18 5.70 9.16
N ARG A 139 8.67 5.16 10.28
CA ARG A 139 10.10 5.24 10.63
C ARG A 139 10.98 4.24 9.90
N GLN A 140 10.42 3.07 9.58
CA GLN A 140 11.19 1.97 9.00
C GLN A 140 11.27 2.03 7.48
N ILE A 141 10.16 2.44 6.85
CA ILE A 141 10.02 2.49 5.40
C ILE A 141 10.16 3.93 4.94
N GLY A 142 9.45 4.84 5.63
CA GLY A 142 9.63 6.25 5.39
C GLY A 142 10.98 6.69 5.88
N SER A 143 11.76 7.30 5.00
CA SER A 143 12.96 8.02 5.42
C SER A 143 12.52 9.08 6.42
N ALA A 144 12.92 8.92 7.68
CA ALA A 144 12.87 10.00 8.66
C ALA A 144 13.39 11.27 7.99
N SER A 145 12.49 12.22 7.77
CA SER A 145 12.86 13.61 7.49
C SER A 145 12.86 14.35 8.82
#